data_AF-A0A5C7KVB6-F1
#
_entry.id   AF-A0A5C7KVB6-F1
#
_cell.length_a   1.000
_cell.length_b   1.000
_cell.length_c   1.000
_cell.angle_alpha   90.00
_cell.angle_beta   90.00
_cell.angle_gamma   90.00
#
_symmetry.space_group_name_H-M   'P 1'
#
loop_
_entity.id
_entity.type
_entity.pdbx_description
1 polymer ?
#
loop_
_entity_poly.entity_id
_entity_poly.type
_entity_poly.pdbx_seq_one_letter_code
_entity_poly.pdbx_strand_id
1 'polypeptide(L)'
;MEKKFIILGGLLFFVLTLAIVMHFYVLQLPRPLDPGTQLADPETARCVHSATQTAREMSQAESGDYYAEIWKKTFDDCSRK
;
A
#
# COMPACT_ATOMS: atom_id res chain seq x y z
N MET A 1 28.96 34.24 -11.82
CA MET A 1 27.77 33.44 -12.20
C MET A 1 27.62 32.15 -11.37
N GLU A 2 28.63 31.71 -10.62
CA GLU A 2 28.67 30.41 -9.93
C GLU A 2 27.74 30.25 -8.72
N LYS A 3 27.48 31.30 -7.94
CA LYS A 3 26.60 31.22 -6.75
C LYS A 3 25.17 30.77 -7.08
N LYS A 4 24.65 31.13 -8.27
CA LYS A 4 23.31 30.73 -8.70
C LYS A 4 23.21 29.24 -8.97
N PHE A 5 24.28 28.62 -9.47
CA PHE A 5 24.34 27.18 -9.75
C PHE A 5 24.41 26.33 -8.47
N ILE A 6 25.13 26.82 -7.44
CA ILE A 6 25.20 26.15 -6.14
C ILE A 6 23.82 26.17 -5.45
N ILE A 7 23.12 27.31 -5.51
CA ILE A 7 21.76 27.42 -4.95
C ILE A 7 20.79 26.54 -5.74
N LEU A 8 20.83 26.54 -7.07
CA LEU A 8 19.97 25.70 -7.90
C LEU A 8 20.20 24.20 -7.63
N GLY A 9 21.47 23.78 -7.54
CA GLY A 9 21.84 22.40 -7.26
C GLY A 9 21.41 21.94 -5.86
N GLY A 10 21.58 22.80 -4.85
CA GLY A 10 21.09 22.53 -3.49
C GLY A 10 19.58 22.42 -3.42
N LEU A 11 18.85 23.28 -4.15
CA LEU A 11 17.40 23.27 -4.19
C LEU A 11 16.85 22.01 -4.89
N LEU A 12 17.49 21.61 -6.00
CA LEU A 12 17.17 20.35 -6.69
C LEU A 12 17.39 19.13 -5.79
N PHE A 13 18.52 19.09 -5.08
CA PHE A 13 18.81 18.00 -4.15
C PHE A 13 17.77 17.94 -3.02
N PHE A 14 17.39 19.08 -2.46
CA PHE A 14 16.37 19.16 -1.42
C PHE A 14 14.97 18.71 -1.90
N VAL A 15 14.58 19.08 -3.11
CA VAL A 15 13.31 18.64 -3.70
C VAL A 15 13.33 17.13 -3.95
N LEU A 16 14.46 16.59 -4.42
CA LEU A 16 14.62 15.16 -4.66
C LEU A 16 14.51 14.35 -3.36
N THR A 17 15.16 14.79 -2.28
CA THR A 17 15.09 14.10 -0.99
C THR A 17 13.69 14.14 -0.40
N LEU A 18 12.99 15.28 -0.48
CA LEU A 18 11.59 15.37 -0.06
C LEU A 18 10.69 14.43 -0.85
N ALA A 19 10.85 14.33 -2.17
CA ALA A 19 10.07 13.43 -3.00
C ALA A 19 10.26 11.96 -2.60
N ILE A 20 11.50 11.56 -2.33
CA ILE A 20 11.83 10.21 -1.87
C ILE A 20 11.16 9.92 -0.53
N VAL A 21 11.30 10.83 0.45
CA VAL A 21 10.68 10.67 1.78
C VAL A 21 9.15 10.58 1.68
N MET A 22 8.53 11.45 0.88
CA MET A 22 7.09 11.44 0.65
C MET A 22 6.63 10.12 -0.01
N HIS A 23 7.41 9.59 -0.95
CA HIS A 23 7.09 8.32 -1.60
C HIS A 23 7.10 7.15 -0.60
N PHE A 24 8.15 7.06 0.23
CA PHE A 24 8.20 6.06 1.30
C PHE A 24 7.09 6.23 2.33
N TYR A 25 6.75 7.47 2.67
CA TYR A 25 5.64 7.76 3.58
C TYR A 25 4.30 7.27 3.01
N VAL A 26 4.02 7.57 1.74
CA VAL A 26 2.80 7.11 1.03
C VAL A 26 2.74 5.59 0.93
N LEU A 27 3.86 4.91 0.73
CA LEU A 27 3.90 3.44 0.73
C LEU A 27 3.60 2.83 2.11
N GLN A 28 3.92 3.54 3.20
CA GLN A 28 3.63 3.10 4.56
C GLN A 28 2.21 3.44 5.03
N LEU A 29 1.50 4.34 4.33
CA LEU A 29 0.10 4.64 4.66
C LEU A 29 -0.75 3.38 4.47
N PRO A 30 -1.59 3.00 5.45
CA PRO A 30 -2.52 1.90 5.28
C PRO A 30 -3.44 2.22 4.10
N ARG A 31 -3.50 1.33 3.09
CA ARG A 31 -4.39 1.54 1.94
C ARG A 31 -5.82 1.76 2.44
N PRO A 32 -6.54 2.76 1.90
CA PRO A 32 -7.92 3.03 2.29
C PRO A 32 -8.73 1.74 2.10
N LEU A 33 -9.51 1.38 3.11
CA LEU A 33 -10.47 0.28 2.96
C LEU A 33 -11.50 0.72 1.93
N ASP A 34 -11.73 -0.14 0.94
CA ASP A 34 -12.72 0.10 -0.11
C ASP A 34 -14.10 0.37 0.51
N PRO A 35 -14.79 1.48 0.16
CA PRO A 35 -16.09 1.83 0.72
C PRO A 35 -17.20 0.81 0.40
N GLY A 36 -16.95 -0.17 -0.48
CA GLY A 36 -17.86 -1.29 -0.77
C GLY A 36 -18.01 -2.33 0.35
N THR A 37 -17.25 -2.21 1.44
CA THR A 37 -17.24 -3.18 2.55
C THR A 37 -18.42 -3.05 3.53
N GLN A 38 -19.25 -2.00 3.44
CA GLN A 38 -20.35 -1.75 4.39
C GLN A 38 -21.65 -2.57 4.14
N LEU A 39 -21.74 -3.34 3.05
CA LEU A 39 -22.88 -4.22 2.73
C LEU A 39 -22.56 -5.71 2.88
N ALA A 40 -21.36 -6.05 3.38
CA ALA A 40 -20.95 -7.43 3.57
C ALA A 40 -21.66 -8.02 4.80
N ASP A 41 -22.29 -9.18 4.61
CA ASP A 41 -22.71 -10.06 5.70
C ASP A 41 -21.58 -10.19 6.74
N PRO A 42 -21.86 -10.21 8.06
CA PRO A 42 -20.83 -10.25 9.10
C PRO A 42 -19.83 -11.42 8.98
N GLU A 43 -20.19 -12.50 8.28
CA GLU A 43 -19.28 -13.58 7.90
C GLU A 43 -18.35 -13.15 6.75
N THR A 44 -18.92 -12.54 5.72
CA THR A 44 -18.15 -11.98 4.59
C THR A 44 -17.18 -10.90 5.07
N ALA A 45 -17.59 -10.05 6.02
CA ALA A 45 -16.72 -9.01 6.61
C ALA A 45 -15.51 -9.62 7.34
N ARG A 46 -15.69 -10.74 8.06
CA ARG A 46 -14.59 -11.47 8.70
C ARG A 46 -13.63 -12.06 7.66
N CYS A 47 -14.17 -12.63 6.59
CA CYS A 47 -13.35 -13.19 5.51
C CYS A 47 -12.57 -12.12 4.76
N VAL A 48 -13.18 -10.98 4.45
CA VAL A 48 -12.50 -9.82 3.86
C VAL A 48 -11.40 -9.30 4.80
N HIS A 49 -11.67 -9.21 6.10
CA HIS A 49 -10.68 -8.76 7.08
C HIS A 49 -9.48 -9.71 7.13
N SER A 50 -9.72 -11.01 7.23
CA SER A 50 -8.66 -12.03 7.25
C SER A 50 -7.86 -12.04 5.95
N ALA A 51 -8.52 -12.00 4.79
CA ALA A 51 -7.85 -11.97 3.49
C ALA A 51 -6.98 -10.73 3.32
N THR A 52 -7.49 -9.57 3.76
CA THR A 52 -6.74 -8.30 3.69
C THR A 52 -5.52 -8.30 4.60
N GLN A 53 -5.64 -8.84 5.82
CA GLN A 53 -4.52 -8.95 6.75
C GLN A 53 -3.44 -9.87 6.19
N THR A 54 -3.80 -11.09 5.79
CA THR A 54 -2.85 -12.08 5.26
C THR A 54 -2.18 -11.58 3.98
N ALA A 55 -2.93 -10.98 3.06
CA ALA A 55 -2.36 -10.43 1.84
C ALA A 55 -1.39 -9.27 2.13
N ARG A 56 -1.68 -8.40 3.12
CA ARG A 56 -0.76 -7.32 3.50
C ARG A 56 0.51 -7.84 4.15
N GLU A 57 0.42 -8.83 5.03
CA GLU A 57 1.59 -9.44 5.68
C GLU A 57 2.49 -10.15 4.66
N MET A 58 1.90 -10.87 3.71
CA MET A 58 2.64 -11.65 2.72
C MET A 58 3.14 -10.79 1.54
N SER A 59 2.38 -9.80 1.08
CA SER A 59 2.79 -8.93 -0.03
C SER A 59 3.77 -7.84 0.37
N GLN A 60 4.04 -7.63 1.66
CA GLN A 60 5.13 -6.74 2.08
C GLN A 60 6.50 -7.28 1.63
N ALA A 61 6.59 -8.56 1.24
CA ALA A 61 7.81 -9.20 0.78
C ALA A 61 7.97 -9.23 -0.76
N GLU A 62 6.91 -9.01 -1.56
CA GLU A 62 6.95 -9.23 -3.03
C GLU A 62 6.04 -8.27 -3.83
N SER A 63 6.29 -8.19 -5.15
CA SER A 63 5.70 -7.23 -6.10
C SER A 63 4.16 -7.24 -6.19
N GLY A 64 3.59 -6.16 -6.75
CA GLY A 64 2.17 -5.77 -6.62
C GLY A 64 1.09 -6.78 -7.04
N ASP A 65 1.38 -7.71 -7.95
CA ASP A 65 0.41 -8.72 -8.40
C ASP A 65 0.19 -9.83 -7.36
N TYR A 66 1.21 -10.09 -6.52
CA TYR A 66 1.18 -11.13 -5.50
C TYR A 66 0.14 -10.87 -4.39
N TYR A 67 -0.13 -9.59 -4.10
CA TYR A 67 -1.17 -9.20 -3.14
C TYR A 67 -2.55 -9.71 -3.57
N ALA A 68 -2.90 -9.54 -4.84
CA ALA A 68 -4.22 -9.89 -5.35
C ALA A 68 -4.44 -11.41 -5.36
N GLU A 69 -3.41 -12.19 -5.69
CA GLU A 69 -3.47 -13.64 -5.67
C GLU A 69 -3.69 -14.19 -4.25
N ILE A 70 -2.94 -13.68 -3.28
CA ILE A 70 -3.07 -14.11 -1.88
C ILE A 70 -4.42 -13.68 -1.31
N TRP A 71 -4.82 -12.44 -1.56
CA TRP A 71 -6.11 -11.94 -1.07
C TRP A 71 -7.26 -12.82 -1.57
N LYS A 72 -7.28 -13.11 -2.88
CA LYS A 72 -8.33 -13.93 -3.48
C LYS A 72 -8.34 -15.35 -2.90
N LYS A 73 -7.18 -15.99 -2.79
CA LYS A 73 -7.07 -17.33 -2.22
C LYS A 73 -7.58 -17.39 -0.76
N THR A 74 -7.13 -16.45 0.09
CA THR A 74 -7.54 -16.42 1.50
C THR A 74 -9.03 -16.10 1.66
N PHE A 75 -9.57 -15.23 0.81
CA PHE A 75 -11.01 -14.95 0.79
C PHE A 75 -11.81 -16.19 0.39
N ASP A 76 -11.47 -16.84 -0.72
CA ASP A 76 -12.16 -18.03 -1.24
C ASP A 76 -12.11 -19.21 -0.24
N ASP A 77 -11.01 -19.38 0.50
CA ASP A 77 -10.87 -20.41 1.54
C ASP A 77 -11.72 -20.11 2.77
N CYS A 78 -11.91 -18.83 3.10
CA CYS A 78 -12.76 -18.42 4.23
C CYS A 78 -14.24 -18.51 3.88
N SER A 79 -14.65 -18.07 2.68
CA SER A 79 -16.05 -18.06 2.25
C SER A 79 -16.62 -19.45 1.93
N ARG A 80 -15.77 -20.49 1.85
CA ARG A 80 -16.17 -21.87 1.58
C ARG A 80 -16.38 -22.71 2.86
N LYS A 81 -16.09 -22.16 4.04
CA LYS A 81 -16.34 -22.79 5.34
C LYS A 81 -17.73 -22.46 5.84
#